data_AF-A0A432WBU5-F1
#
_entry.id   AF-A0A432WBU5-F1
#
_cell.length_a   1.000
_cell.length_b   1.000
_cell.length_c   1.000
_cell.angle_alpha   90.00
_cell.angle_beta   90.00
_cell.angle_gamma   90.00
#
_symmetry.space_group_name_H-M   'P 1'
#
loop_
_entity.id
_entity.type
_entity.pdbx_description
1 polymer ?
#
loop_
_entity_poly.entity_id
_entity_poly.type
_entity_poly.pdbx_seq_one_letter_code
_entity_poly.pdbx_strand_id
1 'polypeptide(L)'
;MEFKTNTELFKAIESLQEDLASSGQADASALMLKGISGLNGLTDGWAYLLEHLHSAKQEYGASFSPQQSLALSKIKSTVHKIVYRA
;
A
#
# COMPACT_ATOMS: atom_id res chain seq x y z
N MET A 1 5.66 -11.50 8.97
CA MET A 1 4.27 -11.96 9.15
C MET A 1 3.53 -11.52 7.91
N GLU A 2 3.08 -12.49 7.12
CA GLU A 2 2.38 -12.27 5.85
C GLU A 2 0.88 -12.17 6.10
N PHE A 3 0.16 -11.42 5.26
CA PHE A 3 -1.29 -11.41 5.29
C PHE A 3 -1.81 -12.78 4.83
N LYS A 4 -2.70 -13.38 5.61
CA LYS A 4 -3.24 -14.72 5.34
C LYS A 4 -4.41 -14.69 4.37
N THR A 5 -5.06 -13.53 4.23
CA THR A 5 -6.20 -13.33 3.32
C THR A 5 -6.13 -11.97 2.64
N ASN A 6 -6.82 -11.84 1.49
CA ASN A 6 -6.98 -10.55 0.83
C ASN A 6 -7.69 -9.53 1.74
N THR A 7 -8.65 -9.98 2.56
CA THR A 7 -9.34 -9.11 3.52
C THR A 7 -8.41 -8.52 4.56
N GLU A 8 -7.44 -9.31 5.06
CA GLU A 8 -6.42 -8.79 5.99
C GLU A 8 -5.49 -7.78 5.31
N LEU A 9 -5.14 -8.02 4.05
CA LEU A 9 -4.34 -7.08 3.25
C LEU A 9 -5.09 -5.77 3.02
N PHE A 10 -6.36 -5.83 2.60
CA PHE A 10 -7.20 -4.65 2.38
C PHE A 10 -7.35 -3.81 3.65
N LYS A 11 -7.67 -4.45 4.79
CA LYS A 11 -7.74 -3.75 6.08
C LYS A 11 -6.42 -3.08 6.45
N ALA A 12 -5.29 -3.73 6.19
CA ALA A 12 -3.99 -3.13 6.48
C ALA A 12 -3.67 -1.92 5.57
N ILE A 13 -4.12 -1.96 4.32
CA ILE A 13 -3.99 -0.83 3.39
C ILE A 13 -4.89 0.33 3.85
N GLU A 14 -6.15 0.06 4.21
CA GLU A 14 -7.10 1.06 4.74
C GLU A 14 -6.55 1.70 6.03
N SER A 15 -6.07 0.89 6.98
CA SER A 15 -5.48 1.41 8.22
C SER A 15 -4.24 2.26 7.97
N LEU A 16 -3.35 1.87 7.05
CA LEU A 16 -2.19 2.68 6.70
C LEU A 16 -2.60 4.00 6.04
N GLN A 17 -3.64 3.97 5.19
CA GLN A 17 -4.16 5.16 4.52
C GLN A 17 -4.75 6.17 5.52
N GLU A 18 -5.53 5.71 6.50
CA GLU A 18 -6.05 6.54 7.60
C GLU A 18 -4.93 7.13 8.47
N ASP A 19 -3.90 6.32 8.76
CA ASP A 19 -2.75 6.73 9.58
C ASP A 19 -1.89 7.79 8.86
N LEU A 20 -1.72 7.67 7.54
CA LEU A 20 -1.05 8.67 6.72
C LEU A 20 -1.84 9.99 6.66
N ALA A 21 -3.17 9.91 6.48
CA ALA A 21 -4.02 11.10 6.46
C ALA A 21 -3.99 11.84 7.79
N SER A 22 -4.12 11.12 8.91
CA SER A 22 -4.12 11.70 10.26
C SER A 22 -2.75 12.23 10.72
N SER A 23 -1.66 11.76 10.13
CA SER A 23 -0.29 12.23 10.39
C SER A 23 0.16 13.38 9.47
N GLY A 24 -0.75 13.99 8.71
CA GLY A 24 -0.47 15.13 7.85
C GLY A 24 0.10 14.77 6.48
N GLN A 25 0.06 13.49 6.09
CA GLN A 25 0.55 12.99 4.81
C GLN A 25 -0.62 12.69 3.86
N ALA A 26 -1.47 13.69 3.65
CA ALA A 26 -2.69 13.56 2.84
C ALA A 26 -2.40 13.12 1.40
N ASP A 27 -1.30 13.58 0.80
CA ASP A 27 -0.91 13.22 -0.57
C ASP A 27 -0.51 11.75 -0.69
N ALA A 28 0.24 11.22 0.28
CA ALA A 28 0.59 9.81 0.34
C ALA A 28 -0.66 8.93 0.51
N SER A 29 -1.59 9.34 1.37
CA SER A 29 -2.90 8.71 1.51
C SER A 29 -3.69 8.71 0.20
N ALA A 30 -3.71 9.82 -0.54
CA ALA A 30 -4.40 9.92 -1.82
C ALA A 30 -3.79 9.01 -2.90
N LEU A 31 -2.46 8.87 -2.94
CA LEU A 31 -1.78 7.91 -3.82
C LEU A 31 -2.16 6.47 -3.50
N MET A 32 -2.25 6.10 -2.22
CA MET A 32 -2.71 4.76 -1.82
C MET A 32 -4.15 4.51 -2.25
N LEU A 33 -5.06 5.48 -2.04
CA LEU A 33 -6.46 5.39 -2.46
C LEU A 33 -6.58 5.19 -3.97
N LYS A 34 -5.76 5.92 -4.75
CA LYS A 34 -5.70 5.78 -6.20
C LYS A 34 -5.25 4.37 -6.61
N GLY A 35 -4.21 3.82 -5.97
CA GLY A 35 -3.78 2.45 -6.20
C GLY A 35 -4.87 1.41 -5.92
N ILE A 36 -5.61 1.55 -4.82
CA ILE A 36 -6.73 0.67 -4.44
C ILE A 36 -7.86 0.75 -5.47
N SER A 37 -8.17 1.94 -5.99
CA SER A 37 -9.23 2.11 -6.99
C SER A 37 -9.01 1.29 -8.28
N GLY A 38 -7.76 0.92 -8.56
CA GLY A 38 -7.39 0.02 -9.66
C GLY A 38 -7.60 -1.46 -9.37
N LEU A 39 -7.99 -1.87 -8.16
CA LEU A 39 -8.27 -3.27 -7.81
C LEU A 39 -9.70 -3.66 -8.17
N ASN A 40 -10.00 -3.67 -9.46
CA ASN A 40 -11.26 -4.09 -10.07
C ASN A 40 -11.23 -5.57 -10.55
N GLY A 41 -10.40 -6.41 -9.93
CA GLY A 41 -10.37 -7.86 -10.15
C GLY A 41 -9.43 -8.36 -11.26
N LEU A 42 -8.65 -7.48 -11.89
CA LEU A 42 -7.65 -7.84 -12.91
C LEU A 42 -6.24 -7.84 -12.32
N THR A 43 -5.36 -8.68 -12.89
CA THR A 43 -3.92 -8.75 -12.53
C THR A 43 -3.24 -7.37 -12.70
N ASP A 44 -3.72 -6.56 -13.64
CA ASP A 44 -3.26 -5.19 -13.88
C ASP A 44 -3.52 -4.26 -12.69
N GLY A 45 -4.57 -4.51 -11.92
CA GLY A 45 -4.89 -3.73 -10.71
C GLY A 45 -3.86 -3.91 -9.60
N TRP A 46 -3.32 -5.12 -9.45
CA TRP A 46 -2.28 -5.39 -8.46
C TRP A 46 -0.94 -4.76 -8.85
N ALA A 47 -0.61 -4.76 -10.14
CA ALA A 47 0.57 -4.07 -10.66
C ALA A 47 0.44 -2.55 -10.46
N TYR A 48 -0.75 -2.00 -10.72
CA TYR A 48 -1.06 -0.59 -10.50
C TYR A 48 -0.96 -0.19 -9.03
N LEU A 49 -1.47 -1.03 -8.11
CA LEU A 49 -1.27 -0.82 -6.67
C LEU A 49 0.21 -0.86 -6.30
N LEU A 50 0.97 -1.83 -6.82
CA LEU A 50 2.40 -1.95 -6.52
C LEU A 50 3.19 -0.70 -6.94
N GLU A 51 2.87 -0.13 -8.10
CA GLU A 51 3.45 1.11 -8.60
C GLU A 51 3.16 2.26 -7.63
N HIS A 52 1.91 2.45 -7.21
CA HIS A 52 1.54 3.53 -6.30
C HIS A 52 2.16 3.39 -4.91
N LEU A 53 2.31 2.16 -4.41
CA LEU A 53 3.06 1.87 -3.18
C LEU A 53 4.56 2.22 -3.33
N HIS A 54 5.11 2.03 -4.53
CA HIS A 54 6.49 2.40 -4.82
C HIS A 54 6.67 3.92 -4.85
N SER A 55 5.79 4.64 -5.55
CA SER A 55 5.81 6.11 -5.62
C SER A 55 5.63 6.73 -4.23
N ALA A 56 4.68 6.24 -3.44
CA ALA A 56 4.49 6.72 -2.07
C ALA A 56 5.75 6.56 -1.21
N LYS A 57 6.47 5.43 -1.35
CA LYS A 57 7.75 5.22 -0.66
C LYS A 57 8.85 6.15 -1.15
N GLN A 58 8.98 6.32 -2.47
CA GLN A 58 10.05 7.13 -3.06
C GLN A 58 9.88 8.61 -2.74
N GLU A 59 8.66 9.12 -2.85
CA GLU A 59 8.36 10.55 -2.70
C GLU A 59 8.25 10.96 -1.24
N TYR A 60 7.65 10.13 -0.38
CA TYR A 60 7.29 10.50 0.98
C TYR A 60 7.96 9.65 2.06
N GLY A 61 8.69 8.60 1.70
CA GLY A 61 9.21 7.61 2.64
C GLY A 61 10.17 8.18 3.70
N ALA A 62 10.80 9.33 3.46
CA ALA A 62 11.62 10.02 4.46
C ALA A 62 10.81 10.64 5.61
N SER A 63 9.53 10.94 5.36
CA SER A 63 8.60 11.53 6.34
C SER A 63 7.80 10.48 7.10
N PHE A 64 7.88 9.21 6.69
CA PHE A 64 7.10 8.13 7.31
C PHE A 64 7.63 7.81 8.70
N SER A 65 6.72 7.61 9.65
CA SER A 65 7.09 7.04 10.94
C SER A 65 7.68 5.63 10.75
N PRO A 66 8.45 5.12 11.73
CA PRO A 66 8.95 3.74 11.68
C PRO A 66 7.82 2.71 11.51
N GLN A 67 6.66 2.97 12.12
CA GLN A 67 5.46 2.12 12.03
C GLN A 67 4.86 2.16 10.61
N GLN A 68 4.72 3.34 10.02
CA GLN A 68 4.21 3.52 8.66
C GLN A 68 5.13 2.88 7.62
N SER A 69 6.44 3.07 7.78
CA SER A 69 7.47 2.44 6.93
C SER A 69 7.41 0.91 7.01
N LEU A 70 7.23 0.37 8.21
CA LEU A 70 7.09 -1.07 8.41
C LEU A 70 5.80 -1.62 7.79
N ALA A 71 4.67 -0.91 7.95
CA ALA A 71 3.40 -1.29 7.36
C ALA A 71 3.47 -1.29 5.83
N LEU A 72 3.99 -0.22 5.23
CA LEU A 72 4.18 -0.10 3.79
C LEU A 72 5.07 -1.21 3.24
N SER A 73 6.17 -1.54 3.94
CA SER A 73 7.08 -2.61 3.53
C SER A 73 6.38 -3.98 3.50
N LYS A 74 5.55 -4.28 4.50
CA LYS A 74 4.76 -5.53 4.55
C LYS A 74 3.74 -5.59 3.40
N ILE A 75 2.98 -4.52 3.21
CA ILE A 75 1.98 -4.42 2.13
C ILE A 75 2.64 -4.60 0.76
N LYS A 76 3.72 -3.85 0.51
CA LYS A 76 4.49 -3.93 -0.74
C LYS A 76 5.00 -5.35 -1.00
N SER A 77 5.55 -6.02 0.02
CA SER A 77 6.04 -7.39 -0.11
C SER A 77 4.94 -8.36 -0.52
N THR A 78 3.76 -8.28 0.10
CA THR A 78 2.62 -9.14 -0.24
C THR A 78 2.05 -8.83 -1.63
N VAL A 79 1.89 -7.56 -1.99
CA VAL A 79 1.41 -7.17 -3.32
C VAL A 79 2.39 -7.62 -4.40
N HIS A 80 3.70 -7.49 -4.17
CA HIS A 80 4.72 -8.00 -5.09
C HIS A 80 4.57 -9.51 -5.34
N LYS A 81 4.33 -10.32 -4.30
CA LYS A 81 4.08 -11.75 -4.46
C LYS A 81 2.84 -12.04 -5.32
N ILE A 82 1.77 -11.27 -5.15
CA ILE A 82 0.54 -11.41 -5.95
C ILE A 82 0.82 -11.08 -7.43
N VAL A 83 1.54 -9.99 -7.70
CA VAL A 83 1.87 -9.54 -9.07
C VAL A 83 2.77 -10.55 -9.78
N TYR A 84 3.84 -10.99 -9.12
CA TYR A 84 4.86 -11.85 -9.73
C TYR A 84 4.63 -13.35 -9.51
N ARG A 85 3.55 -13.74 -8.83
CA ARG A 85 3.21 -15.13 -8.47
C ARG A 85 4.36 -15.85 -7.74
N ALA A 86 5.03 -15.14 -6.82
CA ALA A 86 6.22 -15.58 -6.09
C ALA A 86 5.93 -16.06 -4.67
#